data_AF-A0A9D8JAV3-F1
#
_entry.id   AF-A0A9D8JAV3-F1
#
_cell.length_a   1.000
_cell.length_b   1.000
_cell.length_c   1.000
_cell.angle_alpha   90.00
_cell.angle_beta   90.00
_cell.angle_gamma   90.00
#
_symmetry.space_group_name_H-M   'P 1'
#
loop_
_entity.id
_entity.type
_entity.pdbx_description
1 polymer ?
#
loop_
_entity_poly.entity_id
_entity_poly.type
_entity_poly.pdbx_seq_one_letter_code
_entity_poly.pdbx_strand_id
1 'polypeptide(L)'
;MVDDSLRAVATPQKHGTDDDQVVAPALAIANNIPECCMATIQEHVRYNPMMVCGHCKNIIKCFDNERAFQNYLTFCQSRRRNVLTGLVNEHWTVAFRSYETFHSR
;
A
#
# COMPACT_ATOMS: atom_id res chain seq x y z
N MET A 1 -59.70 -10.02 8.01
CA MET A 1 -59.26 -10.49 9.34
C MET A 1 -59.12 -12.00 9.21
N VAL A 2 -57.96 -12.63 9.18
CA VAL A 2 -56.58 -12.26 9.54
C VAL A 2 -55.63 -12.97 8.56
N ASP A 3 -54.60 -12.25 8.15
CA ASP A 3 -53.42 -12.73 7.44
C ASP A 3 -52.46 -13.43 8.42
N ASP A 4 -51.35 -13.94 7.87
CA ASP A 4 -50.07 -14.22 8.55
C ASP A 4 -49.90 -15.59 9.26
N SER A 5 -49.18 -16.50 8.60
CA SER A 5 -47.82 -16.90 9.03
C SER A 5 -47.48 -18.35 8.63
N LEU A 6 -46.86 -18.50 7.46
CA LEU A 6 -45.94 -19.60 7.18
C LEU A 6 -44.66 -19.00 6.61
N ARG A 7 -43.79 -18.53 7.51
CA ARG A 7 -42.41 -18.18 7.17
C ARG A 7 -41.60 -19.47 7.07
N ALA A 8 -41.36 -19.93 5.85
CA ALA A 8 -40.28 -20.86 5.56
C ALA A 8 -38.95 -20.17 5.92
N VAL A 9 -38.23 -20.75 6.87
CA VAL A 9 -36.89 -20.31 7.25
C VAL A 9 -35.94 -20.67 6.11
N ALA A 10 -35.60 -19.71 5.27
CA ALA A 10 -34.53 -19.85 4.30
C ALA A 10 -33.20 -19.87 5.06
N THR A 11 -32.57 -21.04 5.11
CA THR A 11 -31.18 -21.20 5.55
C THR A 11 -30.29 -20.41 4.59
N PRO A 12 -29.43 -19.48 5.06
CA PRO A 12 -28.45 -18.89 4.17
C PRO A 12 -27.46 -19.97 3.75
N GLN A 13 -27.49 -20.32 2.46
CA GLN A 13 -26.41 -21.05 1.81
C GLN A 13 -25.14 -20.22 1.99
N LYS A 14 -24.19 -20.78 2.73
CA LYS A 14 -22.83 -20.26 2.85
C LYS A 14 -22.18 -20.47 1.49
N HIS A 15 -22.24 -19.44 0.65
CA HIS A 15 -21.51 -19.41 -0.60
C HIS A 15 -20.03 -19.30 -0.21
N GLY A 16 -19.32 -20.43 -0.31
CA GLY A 16 -17.87 -20.43 -0.19
C GLY A 16 -17.30 -19.55 -1.28
N THR A 17 -16.53 -18.56 -0.89
CA THR A 17 -15.35 -18.21 -1.66
C THR A 17 -14.17 -18.64 -0.81
N ASP A 18 -13.65 -19.81 -1.16
CA ASP A 18 -12.23 -20.09 -0.98
C ASP A 18 -11.50 -19.06 -1.85
N ASP A 19 -11.43 -17.81 -1.36
CA ASP A 19 -10.41 -16.87 -1.79
C ASP A 19 -9.10 -17.45 -1.26
N ASP A 20 -8.55 -18.40 -2.01
CA ASP A 20 -7.13 -18.67 -2.10
C ASP A 20 -6.45 -17.33 -2.39
N GLN A 21 -6.29 -16.53 -1.34
CA GLN A 21 -5.41 -15.39 -1.33
C GLN A 21 -4.03 -16.00 -1.50
N VAL A 22 -3.62 -16.10 -2.76
CA VAL A 22 -2.22 -16.26 -3.13
C VAL A 22 -1.53 -15.05 -2.53
N VAL A 23 -1.06 -15.21 -1.29
CA VAL A 23 -0.26 -14.21 -0.60
C VAL A 23 1.03 -14.16 -1.40
N ALA A 24 1.14 -13.17 -2.29
CA ALA A 24 2.38 -12.88 -2.97
C ALA A 24 3.47 -12.81 -1.90
N PRO A 25 4.62 -13.47 -2.11
CA PRO A 25 5.68 -13.48 -1.10
C PRO A 25 6.01 -12.04 -0.71
N ALA A 26 5.95 -11.74 0.59
CA ALA A 26 6.18 -10.41 1.11
C ALA A 26 7.57 -9.93 0.69
N LEU A 27 7.64 -8.78 0.03
CA LEU A 27 8.89 -8.17 -0.37
C LEU A 27 9.58 -7.61 0.88
N ALA A 28 10.88 -7.88 0.98
CA ALA A 28 11.68 -7.49 2.14
C ALA A 28 11.74 -5.96 2.30
N ILE A 29 11.51 -5.49 3.53
CA ILE A 29 11.73 -4.09 3.90
C ILE A 29 13.21 -3.89 4.23
N ALA A 30 13.85 -2.94 3.54
CA ALA A 30 15.29 -2.70 3.68
C ALA A 30 15.64 -1.63 4.74
N ASN A 31 14.65 -0.88 5.24
CA ASN A 31 14.81 0.24 6.18
C ASN A 31 15.92 1.22 5.75
N ASN A 32 15.93 1.59 4.47
CA ASN A 32 16.97 2.41 3.83
C ASN A 32 16.47 3.79 3.41
N ILE A 33 15.49 4.34 4.15
CA ILE A 33 14.97 5.69 3.92
C ILE A 33 16.02 6.72 4.38
N PRO A 34 16.39 7.72 3.57
CA PRO A 34 17.33 8.77 4.00
C PRO A 34 16.75 9.62 5.14
N GLU A 35 17.60 10.11 6.03
CA GLU A 35 17.20 10.95 7.18
C GLU A 35 16.38 12.19 6.76
N CYS A 36 16.79 12.89 5.69
CA CYS A 36 16.03 14.02 5.16
C CYS A 36 14.61 13.65 4.67
N CYS A 37 14.40 12.41 4.22
CA CYS A 37 13.07 11.89 3.90
C CYS A 37 12.28 11.56 5.18
N MET A 38 12.93 10.99 6.19
CA MET A 38 12.29 10.71 7.48
C MET A 38 11.75 11.99 8.12
N ALA A 39 12.54 13.07 8.11
CA ALA A 39 12.10 14.38 8.60
C ALA A 39 10.87 14.90 7.83
N THR A 40 10.87 14.77 6.50
CA THR A 40 9.71 15.16 5.66
C THR A 40 8.45 14.37 6.05
N ILE A 41 8.59 13.05 6.28
CA ILE A 41 7.49 12.18 6.69
C ILE A 41 6.95 12.59 8.06
N GLN A 42 7.85 12.79 9.03
CA GLN A 42 7.50 13.19 10.39
C GLN A 42 6.66 14.48 10.41
N GLU A 43 6.98 15.43 9.54
CA GLU A 43 6.29 16.72 9.48
C GLU A 43 4.92 16.63 8.77
N HIS A 44 4.81 15.84 7.70
CA HIS A 44 3.69 15.97 6.75
C HIS A 44 2.78 14.75 6.61
N VAL A 45 3.19 13.55 7.06
CA VAL A 45 2.48 12.29 6.74
C VAL A 45 1.01 12.30 7.18
N ARG A 46 0.70 12.95 8.30
CA ARG A 46 -0.66 13.07 8.85
C ARG A 46 -1.63 13.75 7.90
N TYR A 47 -1.15 14.64 7.05
CA TYR A 47 -1.96 15.45 6.14
C TYR A 47 -1.82 15.02 4.68
N ASN A 48 -0.70 14.38 4.33
CA ASN A 48 -0.41 14.01 2.96
C ASN A 48 0.38 12.69 2.88
N PRO A 49 -0.23 11.61 2.36
CA PRO A 49 0.45 10.32 2.18
C PRO A 49 1.42 10.30 1.00
N MET A 50 1.51 11.36 0.18
CA MET A 50 2.44 11.47 -0.94
C MET A 50 3.17 12.82 -0.94
N MET A 51 4.48 12.78 -0.71
CA MET A 51 5.30 13.96 -0.47
C MET A 51 6.50 14.00 -1.41
N VAL A 52 7.16 15.15 -1.49
CA VAL A 52 8.47 15.29 -2.13
C VAL A 52 9.44 15.84 -1.09
N CYS A 53 10.56 15.14 -0.87
CA CYS A 53 11.59 15.61 0.05
C CYS A 53 12.19 16.94 -0.46
N GLY A 54 12.18 17.98 0.38
CA GLY A 54 12.75 19.29 0.03
C GLY A 54 14.25 19.24 -0.29
N HIS A 55 14.99 18.31 0.31
CA HIS A 55 16.45 18.18 0.15
C HIS A 55 16.85 17.29 -1.02
N CYS A 56 16.54 15.99 -0.94
CA CYS A 56 16.99 15.02 -1.93
C CYS A 56 16.04 14.85 -3.13
N LYS A 57 14.89 15.53 -3.12
CA LYS A 57 13.86 15.51 -4.17
C LYS A 57 13.27 14.12 -4.47
N ASN A 58 13.45 13.16 -3.58
CA ASN A 58 12.73 11.88 -3.66
C ASN A 58 11.23 12.13 -3.50
N ILE A 59 10.44 11.44 -4.32
CA ILE A 59 9.03 11.22 -4.03
C ILE A 59 8.94 10.19 -2.91
N ILE A 60 8.11 10.49 -1.92
CA ILE A 60 7.85 9.65 -0.77
C ILE A 60 6.37 9.29 -0.80
N LYS A 61 6.05 8.01 -0.64
CA LYS A 61 4.69 7.52 -0.47
C LYS A 61 4.60 6.70 0.81
N CYS A 62 3.66 7.06 1.67
CA CYS A 62 3.40 6.40 2.93
C CYS A 62 2.09 5.60 2.87
N PHE A 63 2.01 4.52 3.63
CA PHE A 63 0.87 3.63 3.71
C PHE A 63 0.62 3.21 5.16
N ASP A 64 -0.64 3.21 5.55
CA ASP A 64 -1.09 2.76 6.88
C ASP A 64 -1.29 1.24 6.93
N ASN A 65 -1.26 0.57 5.78
CA ASN A 65 -1.55 -0.84 5.62
C ASN A 65 -0.41 -1.55 4.87
N GLU A 66 0.14 -2.60 5.48
CA GLU A 66 1.20 -3.43 4.91
C GLU A 66 0.79 -4.06 3.58
N ARG A 67 -0.46 -4.53 3.45
CA ARG A 67 -0.95 -5.12 2.19
C ARG A 67 -0.92 -4.12 1.04
N ALA A 68 -1.32 -2.88 1.30
CA ALA A 68 -1.29 -1.82 0.28
C ALA A 68 0.14 -1.46 -0.11
N PHE A 69 1.05 -1.43 0.87
CA PHE A 69 2.47 -1.25 0.67
C PHE A 69 3.08 -2.38 -0.19
N GLN A 70 2.81 -3.65 0.15
CA GLN A 70 3.31 -4.81 -0.59
C GLN A 70 2.81 -4.81 -2.04
N ASN A 71 1.52 -4.57 -2.26
CA ASN A 71 0.97 -4.43 -3.61
C ASN A 71 1.67 -3.33 -4.42
N TYR A 72 2.00 -2.21 -3.77
CA TYR A 72 2.72 -1.12 -4.41
C TYR A 72 4.18 -1.48 -4.71
N LEU A 73 4.85 -2.22 -3.84
CA LEU A 73 6.19 -2.73 -4.10
C LEU A 73 6.21 -3.69 -5.30
N THR A 74 5.25 -4.63 -5.38
CA THR A 74 5.09 -5.51 -6.54
C THR A 74 4.88 -4.70 -7.82
N PHE A 75 4.06 -3.66 -7.77
CA PHE A 75 3.87 -2.73 -8.88
C PHE A 75 5.18 -2.05 -9.29
N CYS A 76 5.99 -1.58 -8.35
CA CYS A 76 7.29 -0.95 -8.62
C CYS A 76 8.28 -1.94 -9.24
N GLN A 77 8.35 -3.17 -8.73
CA GLN A 77 9.22 -4.22 -9.25
C GLN A 77 8.83 -4.67 -10.67
N SER A 78 7.53 -4.81 -10.95
CA SER A 78 7.05 -5.11 -12.31
C SER A 78 7.48 -4.07 -13.35
N ARG A 79 7.78 -2.85 -12.89
CA ARG A 79 8.29 -1.72 -13.69
C ARG A 79 9.79 -1.49 -13.53
N ARG A 80 10.51 -2.40 -12.86
CA ARG A 80 11.95 -2.31 -12.54
C ARG A 80 12.34 -0.99 -11.89
N ARG A 81 11.44 -0.40 -11.11
CA ARG A 81 11.73 0.83 -10.36
C ARG A 81 12.63 0.51 -9.19
N ASN A 82 13.72 1.24 -9.07
CA ASN A 82 14.53 1.23 -7.86
C ASN A 82 13.81 2.07 -6.79
N VAL A 83 13.50 1.43 -5.67
CA VAL A 83 12.78 2.05 -4.56
C VAL A 83 13.52 1.78 -3.25
N LEU A 84 13.50 2.78 -2.38
CA LEU A 84 13.89 2.68 -0.99
C LEU A 84 12.64 2.36 -0.18
N THR A 85 12.77 1.51 0.84
CA THR A 85 11.67 1.05 1.66
C THR A 85 12.02 1.16 3.14
N GLY A 86 11.02 1.42 3.97
CA GLY A 86 11.22 1.42 5.41
C GLY A 86 9.92 1.64 6.18
N LEU A 87 9.97 1.41 7.48
CA LEU A 87 8.90 1.78 8.41
C LEU A 87 9.31 3.07 9.14
N VAL A 88 8.53 4.14 8.98
CA VAL A 88 8.79 5.44 9.60
C VAL A 88 7.53 5.90 10.31
N ASN A 89 7.60 6.15 11.62
CA ASN A 89 6.46 6.53 12.45
C ASN A 89 5.23 5.64 12.23
N GLU A 90 5.39 4.31 12.24
CA GLU A 90 4.30 3.34 12.01
C GLU A 90 3.72 3.34 10.58
N HIS A 91 4.25 4.15 9.66
CA HIS A 91 3.85 4.16 8.26
C HIS A 91 4.85 3.39 7.40
N TRP A 92 4.33 2.46 6.61
CA TRP A 92 5.11 1.80 5.57
C TRP A 92 5.45 2.81 4.50
N THR A 93 6.72 2.94 4.15
CA THR A 93 7.22 4.03 3.33
C THR A 93 7.96 3.50 2.13
N VAL A 94 7.67 4.08 0.96
CA VAL A 94 8.41 3.90 -0.27
C VAL A 94 8.95 5.26 -0.71
N ALA A 95 10.26 5.37 -0.93
CA ALA A 95 10.88 6.57 -1.48
C ALA A 95 11.62 6.25 -2.79
N PHE A 96 11.48 7.10 -3.78
CA PHE A 96 12.14 6.93 -5.08
C PHE A 96 12.32 8.27 -5.78
N ARG A 97 13.33 8.38 -6.64
CA ARG A 97 13.47 9.54 -7.53
C ARG A 97 12.40 9.44 -8.64
N SER A 98 11.70 10.53 -8.96
CA SER A 98 10.83 10.62 -10.15
C SER A 98 11.45 11.59 -11.16
N TYR A 99 11.19 11.58 -12.46
CA TYR A 99 10.33 10.75 -13.30
C TYR A 99 11.22 10.14 -14.39
N GLU A 100 11.53 8.85 -14.37
CA GLU A 100 11.76 8.17 -15.65
C GLU A 100 10.36 7.95 -16.25
N THR A 101 9.89 8.94 -17.02
CA THR A 101 8.83 8.69 -17.99
C THR A 101 9.31 7.52 -18.84
N PHE A 102 8.50 6.46 -18.91
CA PHE A 102 8.71 5.36 -19.84
C PHE A 102 9.14 5.94 -21.18
N HIS A 103 10.38 5.70 -21.58
CA HIS A 103 10.75 5.89 -22.97
C HIS A 103 10.14 4.70 -23.69
N SER A 104 9.00 4.90 -24.36
CA SER A 104 8.51 3.95 -25.34
C SER A 104 9.64 3.76 -26.36
N ARG A 105 10.28 2.59 -26.36
CA ARG A 105 11.09 2.17 -27.50
C ARG A 105 10.19 1.85 -28.67
#